data_AF-A0A0M2TXS5-F1
#
_entry.id   AF-A0A0M2TXS5-F1
#
_cell.length_a   1.000
_cell.length_b   1.000
_cell.length_c   1.000
_cell.angle_alpha   90.00
_cell.angle_beta   90.00
_cell.angle_gamma   90.00
#
_symmetry.space_group_name_H-M   'P 1'
#
loop_
_entity.id
_entity.type
_entity.pdbx_description
1 polymer ?
#
loop_
_entity_poly.entity_id
_entity_poly.type
_entity_poly.pdbx_seq_one_letter_code
_entity_poly.pdbx_strand_id
1 'polypeptide(L)'
;MKKGGKKPRNQQSIVKLVKAFGPEVYDVLGLPRPGSDEEFDLERLPEGLRRRLRAATREVNRIMEKRGLYGSDPEAEKVTIEIFERYGFKYTQTREEPD
;
A
#
# COMPACT_ATOMS: atom_id res chain seq x y z
N MET A 1 -14.99 -26.48 23.78
CA MET A 1 -15.32 -26.63 22.34
C MET A 1 -14.34 -25.80 21.50
N LYS A 2 -13.48 -26.43 20.70
CA LYS A 2 -12.56 -25.75 19.78
C LYS A 2 -13.34 -25.27 18.55
N LYS A 3 -13.78 -24.01 18.53
CA LYS A 3 -14.16 -23.33 17.29
C LYS A 3 -13.07 -22.32 16.96
N GLY A 4 -11.93 -22.84 16.50
CA GLY A 4 -10.88 -22.00 15.92
C GLY A 4 -11.40 -21.44 14.61
N GLY A 5 -12.02 -20.25 14.65
CA GLY A 5 -12.39 -19.52 13.46
C GLY A 5 -11.18 -19.37 12.55
N LYS A 6 -11.32 -19.68 11.26
CA LYS A 6 -10.24 -19.48 10.30
C LYS A 6 -9.97 -17.98 10.20
N LYS A 7 -8.77 -17.54 10.58
CA LYS A 7 -8.30 -16.16 10.34
C LYS A 7 -8.44 -15.87 8.84
N PRO A 8 -9.29 -14.91 8.42
CA PRO A 8 -9.38 -14.55 7.02
C PRO A 8 -8.01 -14.02 6.58
N ARG A 9 -7.52 -14.59 5.47
CA ARG A 9 -6.24 -14.20 4.86
C ARG A 9 -6.43 -13.21 3.71
N ASN A 10 -7.65 -13.08 3.19
CA ASN A 10 -7.98 -12.15 2.12
C ASN A 10 -8.26 -10.76 2.72
N GLN A 11 -7.59 -9.74 2.17
CA GLN A 11 -7.77 -8.33 2.51
C GLN A 11 -9.24 -7.89 2.39
N GLN A 12 -9.98 -8.36 1.39
CA GLN A 12 -11.40 -8.00 1.23
C GLN A 12 -12.26 -8.47 2.40
N SER A 13 -12.02 -9.69 2.90
CA SER A 13 -12.72 -10.21 4.08
C SER A 13 -12.37 -9.38 5.31
N ILE A 14 -11.10 -8.98 5.45
CA ILE A 14 -10.65 -8.12 6.55
C ILE A 14 -11.32 -6.74 6.46
N VAL A 15 -11.39 -6.13 5.28
CA VAL A 15 -12.06 -4.83 5.07
C VAL A 15 -13.56 -4.93 5.36
N LYS A 16 -14.24 -6.00 4.92
CA LYS A 16 -15.66 -6.23 5.25
C LYS A 16 -15.87 -6.33 6.76
N LEU A 17 -14.98 -7.01 7.48
CA LEU A 17 -15.02 -7.10 8.94
C LEU A 17 -14.75 -5.74 9.60
N VAL A 18 -13.75 -5.00 9.14
CA VAL A 18 -13.42 -3.66 9.66
C VAL A 18 -14.59 -2.68 9.46
N LYS A 19 -15.27 -2.72 8.31
CA LYS A 19 -16.48 -1.93 8.06
C LYS A 19 -17.62 -2.25 9.02
N ALA A 20 -17.75 -3.53 9.43
CA ALA A 20 -18.84 -3.99 10.29
C ALA A 20 -18.55 -3.83 11.79
N PHE A 21 -17.29 -3.98 12.21
CA PHE A 21 -16.91 -4.12 13.62
C PHE A 21 -15.86 -3.12 14.10
N GLY A 22 -15.33 -2.27 13.21
CA GLY A 22 -14.30 -1.28 13.55
C GLY A 22 -12.86 -1.77 13.36
N PRO A 23 -11.87 -0.88 13.53
CA PRO A 23 -10.44 -1.17 13.33
C PRO A 23 -9.86 -2.18 14.33
N GLU A 24 -10.55 -2.46 15.44
CA GLU A 24 -10.18 -3.46 16.45
C GLU A 24 -10.10 -4.88 15.85
N VAL A 25 -10.74 -5.10 14.70
CA VAL A 25 -10.60 -6.32 13.90
C VAL A 25 -9.15 -6.64 13.59
N TYR A 26 -8.30 -5.65 13.33
CA TYR A 26 -6.88 -5.88 13.09
C TYR A 26 -6.19 -6.51 14.31
N ASP A 27 -6.53 -6.07 15.53
CA ASP A 27 -5.93 -6.59 16.77
C ASP A 27 -6.39 -8.03 17.04
N VAL A 28 -7.69 -8.30 16.89
CA VAL A 28 -8.27 -9.64 17.07
C VAL A 28 -7.67 -10.62 16.07
N LEU A 29 -7.42 -10.16 14.86
CA LEU A 29 -6.76 -10.95 13.84
C LEU A 29 -5.23 -11.00 14.04
N GLY A 30 -4.62 -10.18 14.90
CA GLY A 30 -3.16 -10.06 14.99
C GLY A 30 -2.56 -9.62 13.65
N LEU A 31 -3.12 -8.57 13.07
CA LEU A 31 -2.68 -7.91 11.85
C LEU A 31 -2.28 -6.47 12.20
N PRO A 32 -1.27 -5.89 11.53
CA PRO A 32 -0.97 -4.48 11.68
C PRO A 32 -2.16 -3.65 11.17
N ARG A 33 -2.56 -2.64 11.94
CA ARG A 33 -3.60 -1.70 11.52
C ARG A 33 -3.04 -0.84 10.37
N PRO A 34 -3.76 -0.64 9.26
CA PRO A 34 -3.34 0.29 8.23
C PRO A 34 -3.35 1.71 8.80
N GLY A 35 -2.20 2.38 8.76
CA GLY A 35 -2.04 3.74 9.27
C GLY A 35 -1.87 3.87 10.79
N SER A 36 -1.73 2.77 11.55
CA SER A 36 -1.20 2.90 12.92
C SER A 36 0.26 3.33 12.87
N ASP A 37 0.68 4.15 13.83
CA ASP A 37 2.00 4.80 13.99
C ASP A 37 3.24 3.88 14.00
N GLU A 38 3.10 2.59 13.64
CA GLU A 38 4.15 1.91 12.88
C GLU A 38 4.23 2.51 11.46
N GLU A 39 4.45 3.83 11.43
CA GLU A 39 4.87 4.58 10.28
C GLU A 39 5.98 3.77 9.61
N PHE A 40 5.86 3.59 8.31
CA PHE A 40 6.84 2.83 7.53
C PHE A 40 8.19 3.56 7.64
N ASP A 41 8.97 3.21 8.66
CA ASP A 41 10.22 3.88 8.97
C ASP A 41 11.19 3.56 7.84
N LEU A 42 11.31 4.53 6.93
CA LEU A 42 12.18 4.43 5.78
C LEU A 42 13.64 4.17 6.20
N GLU A 43 14.02 4.46 7.46
CA GLU A 43 15.34 4.20 8.01
C GLU A 43 15.58 2.73 8.36
N ARG A 44 14.54 1.93 8.57
CA ARG A 44 14.65 0.48 8.76
C ARG A 44 14.85 -0.29 7.46
N LEU A 45 14.68 0.36 6.31
CA LEU A 45 14.92 -0.26 5.01
C LEU A 45 16.42 -0.44 4.76
N PRO A 46 16.84 -1.54 4.09
CA PRO A 46 18.21 -1.67 3.59
C PRO A 46 18.63 -0.43 2.80
N GLU A 47 19.87 0.03 2.99
CA GLU A 47 20.33 1.33 2.46
C GLU A 47 20.08 1.47 0.95
N GLY A 48 20.37 0.42 0.19
CA GLY A 48 20.13 0.40 -1.26
C GLY A 48 18.65 0.50 -1.64
N LEU A 49 17.75 -0.10 -0.85
CA LEU A 49 16.30 0.01 -1.07
C LEU A 49 15.80 1.41 -0.70
N ARG A 50 16.26 1.95 0.44
CA ARG A 50 15.96 3.31 0.88
C ARG A 50 16.38 4.36 -0.14
N ARG A 51 17.60 4.23 -0.70
CA ARG A 51 18.11 5.14 -1.75
C ARG A 51 17.26 5.11 -3.01
N ARG A 52 16.92 3.90 -3.51
CA ARG A 52 16.08 3.75 -4.70
C ARG A 52 14.67 4.30 -4.48
N LEU A 53 14.08 4.03 -3.31
CA LEU A 53 12.75 4.54 -2.96
C LEU A 53 12.73 6.06 -2.93
N ARG A 54 13.68 6.69 -2.22
CA ARG A 54 13.79 8.15 -2.16
C ARG A 54 14.03 8.78 -3.53
N ALA A 55 14.83 8.15 -4.39
CA ALA A 55 15.08 8.63 -5.74
C ALA A 55 13.81 8.55 -6.61
N ALA A 56 13.10 7.42 -6.57
CA ALA A 56 11.83 7.23 -7.27
C ALA A 56 10.79 8.28 -6.84
N THR A 57 10.58 8.47 -5.53
CA THR A 57 9.62 9.45 -5.00
C THR A 57 9.96 10.88 -5.43
N ARG A 58 11.24 11.27 -5.41
CA ARG A 58 11.67 12.60 -5.88
C ARG A 58 11.40 12.78 -7.37
N GLU A 59 11.63 11.76 -8.18
CA GLU A 59 11.36 11.82 -9.61
C GLU A 59 9.86 11.92 -9.90
N VAL A 60 9.02 11.15 -9.18
CA VAL A 60 7.56 11.26 -9.25
C VAL A 60 7.11 12.70 -8.99
N ASN A 61 7.52 13.28 -7.85
CA ASN A 61 7.14 14.64 -7.48
C ASN A 61 7.58 15.66 -8.55
N ARG A 62 8.81 15.55 -9.06
CA ARG A 62 9.32 16.45 -10.10
C ARG A 62 8.51 16.34 -11.39
N ILE A 63 8.12 15.12 -11.80
CA ILE A 63 7.36 14.91 -13.02
C ILE A 63 5.90 15.34 -12.86
N MET A 64 5.28 15.05 -11.72
CA MET A 64 3.93 15.50 -11.40
C MET A 64 3.85 17.03 -11.42
N GLU A 65 4.76 17.72 -10.74
CA GLU A 65 4.83 19.18 -10.73
C GLU A 65 5.06 19.75 -12.13
N LYS A 66 6.01 19.19 -12.89
CA LYS A 66 6.30 19.65 -14.26
C LYS A 66 5.12 19.47 -15.22
N ARG A 67 4.31 18.43 -15.02
CA ARG A 67 3.16 18.10 -15.89
C ARG A 67 1.83 18.62 -15.35
N GLY A 68 1.79 19.19 -14.15
CA GLY A 68 0.55 19.60 -13.49
C GLY A 68 -0.39 18.43 -13.19
N LEU A 69 0.17 17.24 -12.92
CA LEU A 69 -0.60 16.02 -12.61
C LEU A 69 -0.88 15.92 -11.12
N TYR A 70 -2.11 15.52 -10.78
CA TYR A 70 -2.58 15.31 -9.41
C TYR A 70 -2.89 13.84 -9.17
N GLY A 71 -2.89 13.41 -7.91
CA GLY A 71 -3.07 12.00 -7.53
C GLY A 71 -4.40 11.37 -7.98
N SER A 72 -5.38 12.16 -8.39
CA SER A 72 -6.65 11.69 -8.97
C SER A 72 -6.58 11.40 -10.47
N ASP A 73 -5.51 11.83 -11.16
CA ASP A 73 -5.42 11.72 -12.61
C ASP A 73 -4.99 10.30 -13.01
N PRO A 74 -5.68 9.63 -13.95
CA PRO A 74 -5.24 8.31 -14.44
C PRO A 74 -3.83 8.32 -15.02
N GLU A 75 -3.41 9.46 -15.60
CA GLU A 75 -2.05 9.65 -16.09
C GLU A 75 -1.04 9.72 -14.93
N ALA A 76 -1.41 10.28 -13.78
CA ALA A 76 -0.54 10.33 -12.62
C ALA A 76 -0.23 8.94 -12.05
N GLU A 77 -1.22 8.04 -12.03
CA GLU A 77 -1.00 6.64 -11.64
C GLU A 77 -0.03 5.96 -12.60
N LYS A 78 -0.26 6.07 -13.91
CA LYS A 78 0.61 5.47 -14.93
C LYS A 78 2.05 5.95 -14.83
N VAL A 79 2.25 7.27 -14.73
CA VAL A 79 3.57 7.88 -14.58
C VAL A 79 4.27 7.41 -13.30
N THR A 80 3.51 7.29 -12.21
CA THR A 80 4.03 6.78 -10.94
C THR A 80 4.53 5.34 -11.11
N ILE A 81 3.70 4.45 -11.66
CA ILE A 81 4.07 3.05 -11.92
C ILE A 81 5.34 2.96 -12.77
N GLU A 82 5.39 3.67 -13.90
CA GLU A 82 6.55 3.67 -14.81
C GLU A 82 7.84 4.16 -14.12
N ILE A 83 7.75 5.18 -13.27
CA ILE A 83 8.91 5.67 -12.51
C ILE A 83 9.35 4.59 -11.51
N PHE A 84 8.45 4.08 -10.69
CA PHE A 84 8.79 3.06 -9.69
C PHE A 84 9.37 1.78 -10.31
N GLU A 85 8.87 1.34 -11.46
CA GLU A 85 9.41 0.19 -12.20
C GLU A 85 10.85 0.41 -12.67
N ARG A 86 11.21 1.61 -13.13
CA ARG A 86 12.60 1.95 -13.49
C ARG A 86 13.57 1.88 -12.31
N TYR A 87 13.09 2.08 -11.08
CA TYR A 87 13.88 1.90 -9.86
C TYR A 87 13.83 0.46 -9.31
N GLY A 88 13.19 -0.46 -10.02
CA GLY A 88 13.13 -1.88 -9.68
C GLY A 88 12.07 -2.24 -8.64
N PHE A 89 11.00 -1.45 -8.54
CA PHE A 89 9.80 -1.81 -7.79
C PHE A 89 8.77 -2.43 -8.72
N LYS A 90 8.06 -3.46 -8.26
CA LYS A 90 7.03 -4.11 -9.07
C LYS A 90 5.65 -3.67 -8.59
N TYR A 91 4.85 -3.12 -9.50
CA TYR A 91 3.46 -2.84 -9.22
C TYR A 91 2.64 -4.14 -9.22
N THR A 92 1.81 -4.33 -8.21
CA THR A 92 0.86 -5.44 -8.13
C THR A 92 -0.51 -4.90 -7.79
N GLN A 93 -1.42 -4.91 -8.76
CA GLN A 93 -2.82 -4.57 -8.53
C GLN A 93 -3.53 -5.75 -7.88
N THR A 94 -4.20 -5.51 -6.76
CA THR A 94 -5.16 -6.47 -6.21
C THR A 94 -6.47 -6.28 -6.98
N ARG A 95 -6.76 -7.14 -7.95
CA ARG A 95 -8.00 -7.03 -8.75
C ARG A 95 -9.22 -7.23 -7.86
N GLU A 96 -10.19 -6.31 -7.96
CA GLU A 96 -11.57 -6.56 -7.58
C GLU A 96 -12.19 -7.44 -8.67
N GLU A 97 -12.43 -8.73 -8.39
CA GLU A 97 -13.38 -9.49 -9.21
C GLU A 97 -14.79 -9.01 -8.85
N PRO A 98 -15.63 -8.63 -9.83
CA PRO A 98 -17.04 -8.35 -9.57
C PRO A 98 -17.74 -9.67 -9.22
N ASP A 99 -18.42 -9.69 -8.07
CA ASP A 99 -19.39 -10.73 -7.69
C ASP A 99 -20.56 -10.78 -8.69
#